data_AF-A0A520S292-F1
#
_entry.id   AF-A0A520S292-F1
#
_cell.length_a   1.000
_cell.length_b   1.000
_cell.length_c   1.000
_cell.angle_alpha   90.00
_cell.angle_beta   90.00
_cell.angle_gamma   90.00
#
_symmetry.space_group_name_H-M   'P 1'
#
loop_
_entity.id
_entity.type
_entity.pdbx_description
1 polymer ?
#
loop_
_entity_poly.entity_id
_entity_poly.type
_entity_poly.pdbx_seq_one_letter_code
_entity_poly.pdbx_strand_id
1 'polypeptide(L)'
;MKNLFQKFSLTALSLALYSGACAQQILLPTESCRDYSGVDIVSFADAVLENEVREALSIEPEDALTCDLAAGLTALDASGAGARRSVSGSPECNDPEHLFHDLSGIQNLSGLTDLALRNRGLS
;
A
#
# COMPACT_ATOMS: atom_id res chain seq x y z
N MET A 1 12.16 76.73 -7.76
CA MET A 1 12.00 76.40 -6.33
C MET A 1 10.88 75.37 -6.20
N LYS A 2 11.14 74.23 -5.54
CA LYS A 2 10.15 73.30 -4.93
C LYS A 2 9.17 72.63 -5.92
N ASN A 3 9.11 71.30 -6.09
CA ASN A 3 9.01 70.29 -5.04
C ASN A 3 9.45 68.90 -5.49
N LEU A 4 10.17 68.27 -4.57
CA LEU A 4 10.56 66.88 -4.44
C LEU A 4 9.32 66.08 -3.96
N PHE A 5 8.88 65.05 -4.70
CA PHE A 5 7.94 64.03 -4.22
C PHE A 5 8.49 62.67 -4.69
N GLN A 6 9.33 61.97 -3.94
CA GLN A 6 9.09 61.26 -2.68
C GLN A 6 8.24 59.99 -2.85
N LYS A 7 8.96 58.85 -2.77
CA LYS A 7 8.55 57.47 -2.42
C LYS A 7 8.10 56.55 -3.58
N PHE A 8 9.08 55.90 -4.19
CA PHE A 8 8.90 54.59 -4.82
C PHE A 8 8.50 53.58 -3.74
N SER A 9 7.23 53.19 -3.74
CA SER A 9 6.72 52.03 -3.02
C SER A 9 7.16 50.79 -3.80
N LEU A 10 8.17 50.07 -3.30
CA LEU A 10 8.54 48.76 -3.82
C LEU A 10 7.98 47.72 -2.85
N THR A 11 6.83 47.20 -3.25
CA THR A 11 6.15 46.02 -2.73
C THR A 11 7.15 44.91 -2.43
N ALA A 12 7.29 44.56 -1.15
CA ALA A 12 7.98 43.36 -0.72
C ALA A 12 7.24 42.15 -1.31
N LEU A 13 7.85 41.52 -2.31
CA LEU A 13 7.40 40.30 -2.95
C LEU A 13 7.61 39.16 -1.95
N SER A 14 6.59 38.86 -1.15
CA SER A 14 6.54 37.65 -0.33
C SER A 14 6.41 36.44 -1.27
N LEU A 15 7.55 35.86 -1.66
CA LEU A 15 7.59 34.48 -2.16
C LEU A 15 7.19 33.58 -0.99
N ALA A 16 5.89 33.30 -0.87
CA ALA A 16 5.42 32.14 -0.15
C ALA A 16 6.02 30.92 -0.85
N LEU A 17 7.05 30.33 -0.24
CA LEU A 17 7.50 28.99 -0.58
C LEU A 17 6.29 28.07 -0.36
N TYR A 18 5.61 27.71 -1.45
CA TYR A 18 4.72 26.56 -1.45
C TYR A 18 5.61 25.33 -1.27
N SER A 19 5.94 25.02 -0.02
CA SER A 19 6.25 23.66 0.36
C SER A 19 4.95 22.88 0.17
N GLY A 20 4.76 22.37 -1.05
CA GLY A 20 3.76 21.34 -1.30
C GLY A 20 4.17 20.13 -0.49
N ALA A 21 3.71 20.06 0.75
CA ALA A 21 3.54 18.78 1.40
C ALA A 21 2.53 18.04 0.53
N CYS A 22 3.03 17.19 -0.38
CA CYS A 22 2.19 16.19 -1.02
C CYS A 22 1.65 15.35 0.13
N ALA A 23 0.41 15.62 0.54
CA ALA A 23 -0.28 14.81 1.52
C ALA A 23 -0.38 13.41 0.89
N GLN A 24 0.19 12.41 1.56
CA GLN A 24 0.04 11.01 1.14
C GLN A 24 -1.44 10.68 1.17
N GLN A 25 -1.99 10.22 0.05
CA GLN A 25 -3.37 9.76 -0.01
C GLN A 25 -3.42 8.26 0.33
N ILE A 26 -4.44 7.83 1.05
CA ILE A 26 -4.76 6.40 1.20
C ILE A 26 -5.76 6.04 0.10
N LEU A 27 -5.39 5.08 -0.73
CA LEU A 27 -6.22 4.56 -1.81
C LEU A 27 -7.30 3.64 -1.26
N LEU A 28 -8.43 3.54 -1.96
CA LEU A 28 -9.38 2.46 -1.76
C LEU A 28 -8.84 1.14 -2.36
N PRO A 29 -9.25 -0.03 -1.86
CA PRO A 29 -8.75 -1.31 -2.37
C PRO A 29 -8.99 -1.56 -3.87
N THR A 30 -10.00 -0.90 -4.46
CA THR A 30 -10.34 -1.01 -5.88
C THR A 30 -9.58 -0.02 -6.77
N GLU A 31 -8.85 0.92 -6.18
CA GLU A 31 -8.06 1.90 -6.91
C GLU A 31 -6.71 1.32 -7.36
N SER A 32 -6.12 1.92 -8.39
CA SER A 32 -4.85 1.48 -8.95
C SER A 32 -3.73 2.48 -8.71
N CYS A 33 -2.63 2.06 -8.10
CA CYS A 33 -1.39 2.83 -7.93
C CYS A 33 -0.86 3.44 -9.24
N ARG A 34 -1.26 2.90 -10.40
CA ARG A 34 -0.92 3.46 -11.71
C ARG A 34 -1.43 4.90 -11.91
N ASP A 35 -2.54 5.24 -11.27
CA ASP A 35 -3.21 6.54 -11.41
C ASP A 35 -2.83 7.53 -10.30
N TYR A 36 -1.94 7.12 -9.38
CA TYR A 36 -1.57 7.83 -8.16
C TYR A 36 -0.05 8.03 -8.04
N SER A 37 0.39 8.75 -7.01
CA SER A 37 1.80 8.98 -6.72
C SER A 37 2.44 7.75 -6.07
N GLY A 38 3.73 7.52 -6.32
CA GLY A 38 4.48 6.41 -5.71
C GLY A 38 4.55 6.46 -4.18
N VAL A 39 4.37 7.65 -3.59
CA VAL A 39 4.34 7.87 -2.13
C VAL A 39 2.95 7.72 -1.52
N ASP A 40 1.91 7.55 -2.33
CA ASP A 40 0.56 7.29 -1.84
C ASP A 40 0.48 5.87 -1.26
N ILE A 41 -0.44 5.68 -0.31
CA ILE A 41 -0.57 4.47 0.49
C ILE A 41 -1.60 3.56 -0.16
N VAL A 42 -1.19 2.34 -0.51
CA VAL A 42 -2.10 1.32 -1.00
C VAL A 42 -2.84 0.67 0.16
N SER A 43 -4.09 0.30 -0.07
CA SER A 43 -4.88 -0.53 0.86
C SER A 43 -5.35 -1.81 0.18
N PHE A 44 -5.67 -2.81 0.99
CA PHE A 44 -6.24 -4.07 0.56
C PHE A 44 -7.60 -4.27 1.22
N ALA A 45 -8.54 -4.91 0.53
CA ALA A 45 -9.88 -5.14 1.06
C ALA A 45 -9.88 -6.23 2.15
N ASP A 46 -8.83 -7.06 2.17
CA ASP A 46 -8.66 -8.17 3.09
C ASP A 46 -7.41 -7.95 3.95
N ALA A 47 -7.60 -7.96 5.28
CA ALA A 47 -6.53 -7.74 6.25
C ALA A 47 -5.52 -8.89 6.26
N VAL A 48 -5.94 -10.12 5.95
CA VAL A 48 -5.04 -11.27 5.82
C VAL A 48 -4.15 -11.04 4.62
N LEU A 49 -4.69 -10.63 3.47
CA LEU A 49 -3.87 -10.29 2.29
C LEU A 49 -2.89 -9.15 2.58
N GLU A 50 -3.35 -8.06 3.22
CA GLU A 50 -2.48 -6.95 3.59
C GLU A 50 -1.31 -7.41 4.48
N ASN A 51 -1.60 -8.25 5.47
CA ASN A 51 -0.59 -8.76 6.38
C ASN A 51 0.49 -9.56 5.64
N GLU A 52 0.10 -10.47 4.75
CA GLU A 52 1.05 -11.27 3.97
C GLU A 52 1.92 -10.41 3.06
N VAL A 53 1.37 -9.33 2.48
CA VAL A 53 2.14 -8.36 1.68
C VAL A 53 3.15 -7.60 2.54
N ARG A 54 2.74 -7.14 3.74
CA ARG A 54 3.63 -6.43 4.67
C ARG A 54 4.77 -7.32 5.15
N GLU A 55 4.46 -8.56 5.52
CA GLU A 55 5.46 -9.56 5.90
C GLU A 55 6.46 -9.84 4.76
N ALA A 56 5.96 -10.03 3.53
CA ALA A 56 6.81 -10.28 2.36
C ALA A 56 7.74 -9.10 2.04
N LEU A 57 7.31 -7.88 2.34
CA LEU A 57 8.13 -6.66 2.20
C LEU A 57 8.98 -6.35 3.46
N SER A 58 8.81 -7.11 4.55
CA SER A 58 9.44 -6.85 5.86
C SER A 58 9.18 -5.43 6.37
N ILE A 59 7.92 -4.98 6.27
CA ILE A 59 7.46 -3.67 6.71
C ILE A 59 6.69 -3.83 8.03
N GLU A 60 7.02 -2.98 9.01
CA GLU A 60 6.31 -2.99 10.30
C GLU A 60 4.84 -2.52 10.17
N PRO A 61 3.93 -2.91 11.07
CA PRO A 61 2.52 -2.56 10.98
C PRO A 61 2.25 -1.04 10.94
N GLU A 62 3.08 -0.25 11.63
CA GLU A 62 2.99 1.21 11.67
C GLU A 62 3.55 1.92 10.43
N ASP A 63 4.35 1.23 9.62
CA ASP A 63 4.99 1.81 8.45
C ASP A 63 4.02 1.89 7.27
N ALA A 64 4.16 2.95 6.49
CA ALA A 64 3.32 3.20 5.33
C ALA A 64 3.66 2.22 4.19
N LEU A 65 2.69 1.40 3.79
CA LEU A 65 2.78 0.57 2.60
C LEU A 65 2.48 1.43 1.36
N THR A 66 3.52 2.05 0.81
CA THR A 66 3.38 2.96 -0.34
C THR A 66 3.25 2.19 -1.66
N CYS A 67 2.71 2.86 -2.69
CA CYS A 67 2.63 2.32 -4.04
C CYS A 67 4.00 1.91 -4.61
N ASP A 68 5.07 2.67 -4.34
CA ASP A 68 6.43 2.32 -4.75
C ASP A 68 6.94 1.04 -4.07
N LEU A 69 6.66 0.88 -2.77
CA LEU A 69 7.03 -0.34 -2.03
C LEU A 69 6.25 -1.55 -2.55
N ALA A 70 4.94 -1.40 -2.74
CA ALA A 70 4.06 -2.44 -3.28
C ALA A 70 4.49 -2.86 -4.70
N ALA A 71 4.88 -1.91 -5.56
CA ALA A 71 5.40 -2.19 -6.89
C ALA A 71 6.75 -2.93 -6.88
N GLY A 72 7.53 -2.81 -5.79
CA GLY A 72 8.80 -3.50 -5.61
C GLY A 72 8.67 -4.99 -5.24
N LEU A 73 7.48 -5.45 -4.82
CA LEU A 73 7.25 -6.84 -4.48
C LEU A 73 7.23 -7.71 -5.74
N THR A 74 8.19 -8.63 -5.87
CA THR A 74 8.33 -9.50 -7.06
C THR A 74 7.81 -10.91 -6.86
N ALA A 75 7.75 -11.38 -5.61
CA ALA A 75 7.23 -12.67 -5.23
C ALA A 75 6.41 -12.55 -3.95
N LEU A 76 5.22 -13.15 -3.93
CA LEU A 76 4.36 -13.24 -2.76
C LEU A 76 3.97 -14.71 -2.54
N ASP A 77 4.47 -15.30 -1.45
CA ASP A 77 3.98 -16.57 -0.94
C ASP A 77 3.12 -16.31 0.28
N ALA A 78 1.81 -16.24 0.06
CA ALA A 78 0.80 -16.07 1.09
C ALA A 78 0.09 -17.41 1.37
N SER A 79 0.78 -18.54 1.17
CA SER A 79 0.20 -19.86 1.35
C SER A 79 -0.17 -20.10 2.82
N GLY A 80 -1.30 -20.75 3.03
CA GLY A 80 -1.84 -21.11 4.34
C GLY A 80 -1.12 -22.32 4.93
N ALA A 81 -1.41 -22.59 6.21
CA ALA A 81 -0.83 -23.73 6.89
C ALA A 81 -1.06 -25.04 6.12
N GLY A 82 0.00 -25.85 6.01
CA GLY A 82 -0.09 -27.17 5.39
C GLY A 82 -1.03 -28.10 6.17
N ALA A 83 -1.47 -29.16 5.50
CA ALA A 83 -2.38 -30.15 6.08
C ALA A 83 -1.88 -30.65 7.45
N ARG A 84 -2.71 -30.54 8.49
CA ARG A 84 -2.37 -31.10 9.79
C ARG A 84 -2.46 -32.62 9.70
N ARG A 85 -1.36 -33.31 10.03
CA ARG A 85 -1.31 -34.78 10.04
C ARG A 85 -2.27 -35.29 11.10
N SER A 86 -3.35 -35.94 10.67
CA SER A 86 -4.22 -36.71 11.56
C SER A 86 -3.73 -38.16 11.61
N VAL A 87 -3.66 -38.74 12.81
CA VAL A 87 -3.27 -40.14 13.03
C VAL A 87 -4.45 -41.09 12.75
N SER A 88 -5.67 -40.55 12.69
CA SER A 88 -6.88 -41.28 12.30
C SER A 88 -7.85 -40.35 11.58
N GLY A 89 -7.94 -40.46 10.25
CA GLY A 89 -8.80 -39.65 9.40
C GLY A 89 -8.06 -39.09 8.19
N SER A 90 -8.80 -38.49 7.26
CA SER A 90 -8.21 -37.67 6.19
C SER A 90 -7.54 -36.44 6.83
N PRO A 91 -6.37 -36.01 6.34
CA PRO A 91 -5.78 -34.75 6.78
C PRO A 91 -6.79 -33.61 6.60
N GLU A 92 -7.00 -32.82 7.64
CA GLU A 92 -7.84 -31.62 7.56
C GLU A 92 -6.94 -30.40 7.33
N CYS A 93 -7.27 -29.65 6.28
CA CYS A 93 -6.79 -28.29 6.06
C CYS A 93 -7.87 -27.35 6.58
N ASN A 94 -7.81 -27.00 7.87
CA ASN A 94 -8.78 -26.09 8.46
C ASN A 94 -8.02 -24.92 9.08
N ASP A 95 -7.99 -23.81 8.36
CA ASP A 95 -7.43 -22.53 8.83
C ASP A 95 -8.41 -21.39 8.49
N PRO A 96 -9.57 -21.36 9.17
CA PRO A 96 -10.65 -20.43 8.84
C PRO A 96 -10.30 -18.97 9.16
N GLU A 97 -9.32 -18.72 10.03
CA GLU A 97 -8.88 -17.37 10.41
C GLU A 97 -8.01 -16.69 9.33
N HIS A 98 -7.55 -17.47 8.35
CA HIS A 98 -6.57 -17.06 7.36
C HIS A 98 -7.10 -17.19 5.93
N LEU A 99 -8.42 -17.24 5.76
CA LEU A 99 -9.08 -17.24 4.46
C LEU A 99 -8.94 -15.87 3.79
N PHE A 100 -8.88 -15.88 2.46
CA PHE A 100 -9.06 -14.66 1.68
C PHE A 100 -10.55 -14.49 1.37
N HIS A 101 -11.07 -13.32 1.72
CA HIS A 101 -12.43 -12.87 1.45
C HIS A 101 -12.48 -11.90 0.26
N ASP A 102 -11.39 -11.16 0.02
CA ASP A 102 -11.30 -10.24 -1.11
C ASP A 102 -9.83 -10.07 -1.54
N LEU A 103 -9.55 -10.18 -2.83
CA LEU A 103 -8.21 -9.97 -3.38
C LEU A 103 -8.01 -8.55 -3.94
N SER A 104 -8.99 -7.66 -3.78
CA SER A 104 -8.89 -6.25 -4.16
C SER A 104 -7.73 -5.59 -3.43
N GLY A 105 -6.90 -4.90 -4.19
CA GLY A 105 -5.61 -4.35 -3.77
C GLY A 105 -4.44 -5.08 -4.43
N ILE A 106 -4.60 -6.38 -4.77
CA ILE A 106 -3.53 -7.18 -5.38
C ILE A 106 -3.05 -6.63 -6.74
N GLN A 107 -3.91 -5.89 -7.45
CA GLN A 107 -3.58 -5.22 -8.72
C GLN A 107 -2.46 -4.17 -8.57
N ASN A 108 -2.20 -3.71 -7.34
CA ASN A 108 -1.18 -2.72 -7.04
C ASN A 108 0.20 -3.32 -6.82
N LEU A 109 0.30 -4.65 -6.71
CA LEU A 109 1.56 -5.40 -6.71
C LEU A 109 2.11 -5.53 -8.14
N SER A 110 2.36 -4.40 -8.79
CA SER A 110 2.62 -4.34 -10.24
C SER A 110 3.93 -5.01 -10.68
N GLY A 111 4.89 -5.18 -9.77
CA GLY A 111 6.13 -5.93 -10.01
C GLY A 111 6.01 -7.44 -9.75
N LEU A 112 4.85 -7.92 -9.29
CA LEU A 112 4.66 -9.31 -8.90
C LEU A 112 4.75 -10.24 -10.11
N THR A 113 5.66 -11.20 -10.03
CA THR A 113 5.91 -12.20 -11.07
C THR A 113 5.71 -13.62 -10.58
N ASP A 114 5.78 -13.83 -9.26
CA ASP A 114 5.51 -15.10 -8.60
C ASP A 114 4.44 -14.91 -7.52
N LEU A 115 3.39 -15.72 -7.57
CA LEU A 115 2.26 -15.67 -6.65
C LEU A 115 1.88 -17.08 -6.22
N ALA A 116 2.01 -17.35 -4.92
CA ALA A 116 1.56 -18.59 -4.31
C ALA A 116 0.50 -18.30 -3.23
N LEU A 117 -0.72 -18.80 -3.46
CA LEU A 117 -1.87 -18.69 -2.55
C LEU A 117 -2.36 -20.09 -2.12
N ARG A 118 -1.44 -21.04 -1.90
CA ARG A 118 -1.79 -22.46 -1.69
C ARG A 118 -2.41 -22.63 -0.31
N ASN A 119 -3.28 -23.64 -0.16
CA ASN A 119 -3.89 -24.00 1.13
C ASN A 119 -4.61 -22.83 1.84
N ARG A 120 -4.99 -21.79 1.09
CA ARG A 120 -5.86 -20.69 1.52
C ARG A 120 -7.17 -20.84 0.77
N GLY A 121 -8.28 -20.86 1.49
CA GLY A 121 -9.59 -20.81 0.83
C GLY A 121 -9.89 -19.40 0.34
N LEU A 122 -10.69 -19.31 -0.72
CA LEU A 122 -11.42 -18.11 -1.09
C LEU A 122 -12.86 -18.32 -0.64
N SER A 123 -13.39 -17.39 0.17
CA SER A 123 -14.75 -17.49 0.73
C SER A 123 -15.69 -16.41 0.22
#